data_AF-A0A147BX30-F1
#
_entry.id   AF-A0A147BX30-F1
#
_cell.length_a   1.000
_cell.length_b   1.000
_cell.length_c   1.000
_cell.angle_alpha   90.00
_cell.angle_beta   90.00
_cell.angle_gamma   90.00
#
_symmetry.space_group_name_H-M   'P 1'
#
loop_
_entity.id
_entity.type
_entity.pdbx_description
1 polymer ?
#
loop_
_entity_poly.entity_id
_entity_poly.type
_entity_poly.pdbx_seq_one_letter_code
_entity_poly.pdbx_strand_id
1 'polypeptide(L)'
;NRAVAVLCVVAIMVITISKADSRSKGRPGVCDLLPKKPSTPLSYGYQVYFFDQSERKCKCYWSRQFSGDLGGNAFHNFKLCMRTCRGTVYALLQHVIKNTL
;
A
#
# COMPACT_ATOMS: atom_id res chain seq x y z
N ASN A 1 0.08 -25.83 33.50
CA ASN A 1 0.03 -24.38 33.17
C ASN A 1 1.11 -23.84 32.23
N ARG A 2 2.19 -24.58 31.88
CA ARG A 2 3.15 -24.12 30.85
C ARG A 2 2.64 -24.27 29.41
N ALA A 3 1.86 -25.32 29.15
CA ALA A 3 1.30 -25.58 27.82
C ALA A 3 0.32 -24.49 27.34
N VAL A 4 -0.50 -23.94 28.25
CA VAL A 4 -1.45 -22.86 27.93
C VAL A 4 -0.72 -21.57 27.54
N ALA A 5 0.37 -21.23 28.23
CA ALA A 5 1.17 -20.05 27.90
C ALA A 5 1.85 -20.18 26.51
N VAL A 6 2.36 -21.36 26.18
CA VAL A 6 2.96 -21.63 24.85
C VAL A 6 1.91 -21.53 23.75
N LEU A 7 0.71 -22.08 23.96
CA LEU A 7 -0.41 -21.96 23.01
C LEU A 7 -0.84 -20.50 22.78
N CYS A 8 -0.88 -19.68 23.83
CA CYS A 8 -1.20 -18.26 23.71
C CYS A 8 -0.15 -17.51 22.88
N VAL A 9 1.14 -17.76 23.11
CA VAL A 9 2.22 -17.10 22.36
C VAL A 9 2.19 -17.51 20.88
N VAL A 10 1.99 -18.80 20.59
CA VAL A 10 1.88 -19.29 19.20
C VAL A 10 0.65 -18.70 18.50
N ALA A 11 -0.50 -18.62 19.18
CA ALA A 11 -1.70 -18.00 18.62
C ALA A 11 -1.50 -16.51 18.29
N ILE A 12 -0.85 -15.76 19.18
CA ILE A 12 -0.55 -14.33 18.94
C ILE A 12 0.39 -14.17 17.74
N MET A 13 1.42 -15.00 17.62
CA MET A 13 2.37 -14.99 16.50
C MET A 13 1.69 -15.32 15.15
N VAL A 14 0.76 -16.29 15.13
CA VAL A 14 0.02 -16.64 13.91
C VAL A 14 -0.92 -15.50 13.47
N ILE A 15 -1.56 -14.81 14.42
CA ILE A 15 -2.45 -13.66 14.13
C ILE A 15 -1.66 -12.48 13.54
N THR A 16 -0.46 -12.18 14.05
CA THR A 16 0.36 -11.07 13.55
C THR A 16 0.89 -11.34 12.13
N ILE A 17 1.30 -12.57 11.83
CA ILE A 17 1.78 -12.98 10.50
C ILE A 17 0.63 -12.96 9.48
N SER A 18 -0.53 -13.51 9.83
CA SER A 18 -1.70 -13.56 8.94
C SER A 18 -2.21 -12.17 8.53
N LYS A 19 -2.11 -11.18 9.43
CA LYS A 19 -2.53 -9.79 9.17
C LYS A 19 -1.55 -9.02 8.27
N ALA A 20 -0.29 -9.44 8.25
CA ALA A 20 0.72 -8.88 7.34
C ALA A 20 0.56 -9.44 5.92
N ASP A 21 0.27 -10.74 5.78
CA ASP A 21 0.15 -11.43 4.49
C ASP A 21 -1.20 -11.22 3.77
N SER A 22 -2.31 -11.17 4.50
CA SER A 22 -3.65 -11.03 3.89
C SER A 22 -3.84 -9.68 3.17
N ARG A 23 -2.97 -8.69 3.41
CA ARG A 23 -3.03 -7.38 2.76
C ARG A 23 -2.28 -7.32 1.41
N SER A 24 -1.44 -8.30 1.07
CA SER A 24 -0.68 -8.29 -0.19
C SER A 24 -1.39 -9.00 -1.35
N LYS A 25 -2.30 -9.96 -1.06
CA LYS A 25 -2.93 -10.84 -2.07
C LYS A 25 -3.86 -10.16 -3.11
N GLY A 26 -4.11 -8.85 -3.01
CA GLY A 26 -4.93 -8.10 -3.98
C GLY A 26 -4.27 -6.82 -4.50
N ARG A 27 -2.99 -6.57 -4.17
CA ARG A 27 -2.30 -5.35 -4.54
C ARG A 27 -1.70 -5.48 -5.94
N PRO A 28 -1.92 -4.53 -6.87
CA PRO A 28 -1.29 -4.58 -8.18
C PRO A 28 0.24 -4.49 -8.06
N GLY A 29 0.97 -5.30 -8.83
CA GLY A 29 2.45 -5.37 -8.79
C GLY A 29 3.15 -4.04 -9.11
N VAL A 30 2.44 -3.09 -9.70
CA VAL A 30 2.92 -1.71 -9.90
C VAL A 30 3.30 -1.02 -8.57
N CYS A 31 2.65 -1.41 -7.47
CA CYS A 31 2.90 -0.89 -6.13
C CYS A 31 4.15 -1.50 -5.48
N ASP A 32 4.72 -2.54 -6.10
CA ASP A 32 5.95 -3.19 -5.69
C ASP A 32 7.19 -2.58 -6.36
N LEU A 33 6.99 -1.82 -7.44
CA LEU A 33 8.08 -1.21 -8.18
C LEU A 33 8.70 -0.03 -7.44
N LEU A 34 9.99 0.18 -7.63
CA LEU A 34 10.66 1.39 -7.15
C LEU A 34 10.16 2.61 -7.93
N PRO A 35 9.89 3.74 -7.26
CA PRO A 35 9.54 4.98 -7.95
C PRO A 35 10.74 5.54 -8.72
N LYS A 36 10.51 6.05 -9.93
CA LYS A 36 11.50 6.72 -10.77
C LYS A 36 11.76 8.17 -10.30
N LYS A 37 12.25 8.31 -9.07
CA LYS A 37 12.57 9.61 -8.48
C LYS A 37 13.75 10.26 -9.22
N PRO A 38 13.76 11.59 -9.39
CA PRO A 38 14.94 12.28 -9.90
C PRO A 38 16.11 12.11 -8.90
N SER A 39 17.32 12.00 -9.42
CA SER A 39 18.54 11.86 -8.61
C SER A 39 18.79 13.08 -7.72
N THR A 40 18.33 14.26 -8.15
CA THR A 40 18.36 15.50 -7.38
C THR A 40 16.93 15.95 -7.03
N PRO A 41 16.67 16.36 -5.77
CA PRO A 41 15.36 16.89 -5.40
C PRO A 41 15.00 18.13 -6.23
N LEU A 42 13.78 18.15 -6.74
CA LEU A 42 13.22 19.30 -7.44
C LEU A 42 12.22 20.02 -6.54
N SER A 43 12.00 21.31 -6.79
CA SER A 43 10.99 22.15 -6.14
C SER A 43 9.88 22.62 -7.09
N TYR A 44 9.90 22.17 -8.34
CA TYR A 44 8.95 22.57 -9.39
C TYR A 44 8.62 21.40 -10.32
N GLY A 45 7.56 21.56 -11.12
CA GLY A 45 7.12 20.60 -12.14
C GLY A 45 5.80 19.91 -11.75
N TYR A 46 5.66 18.64 -12.11
CA TYR A 46 4.52 17.81 -11.74
C TYR A 46 4.74 17.17 -10.38
N GLN A 47 3.72 17.22 -9.53
CA GLN A 47 3.70 16.44 -8.30
C GLN A 47 3.29 15.00 -8.64
N VAL A 48 4.20 14.04 -8.45
CA VAL A 48 3.98 12.62 -8.74
C VAL A 48 3.88 11.86 -7.43
N TYR A 49 2.87 11.00 -7.32
CA TYR A 49 2.63 10.18 -6.14
C TYR A 49 3.13 8.75 -6.36
N PHE A 50 3.63 8.12 -5.30
CA PHE A 50 4.09 6.73 -5.35
C PHE A 50 3.77 6.03 -4.04
N PHE A 51 3.64 4.71 -4.08
CA PHE A 51 3.46 3.90 -2.90
C PHE A 51 4.82 3.53 -2.30
N ASP A 52 5.06 3.99 -1.08
CA ASP A 52 6.19 3.59 -0.28
C ASP A 52 5.86 2.28 0.43
N GLN A 53 6.59 1.22 0.10
CA GLN A 53 6.37 -0.11 0.66
C GLN A 53 6.82 -0.25 2.10
N SER A 54 7.93 0.39 2.49
CA SER A 54 8.46 0.27 3.85
C SER A 54 7.52 0.96 4.84
N GLU A 55 6.95 2.09 4.44
CA GLU A 55 6.02 2.87 5.28
C GLU A 55 4.54 2.60 4.98
N ARG A 56 4.24 1.76 3.97
CA ARG A 56 2.89 1.39 3.52
C ARG A 56 1.96 2.59 3.32
N LYS A 57 2.48 3.66 2.71
CA LYS A 57 1.75 4.91 2.45
C LYS A 57 2.10 5.52 1.10
N CYS A 58 1.18 6.31 0.57
CA CYS A 58 1.45 7.12 -0.62
C CYS A 58 2.22 8.39 -0.24
N LYS A 59 3.37 8.59 -0.88
CA LYS A 59 4.20 9.80 -0.78
C LYS A 59 4.23 10.51 -2.13
N CYS A 60 4.84 11.70 -2.20
CA CYS A 60 5.03 12.42 -3.44
C CYS A 60 6.46 12.94 -3.62
N TYR A 61 6.83 13.24 -4.86
CA TYR A 61 8.03 13.96 -5.25
C TYR A 61 7.73 14.86 -6.45
N TRP A 62 8.58 15.85 -6.70
CA TRP A 62 8.51 16.71 -7.88
C TRP A 62 9.25 16.07 -9.05
N SER A 63 8.65 16.13 -10.24
CA SER A 63 9.17 15.56 -11.48
C SER A 63 9.01 16.54 -12.64
N ARG A 64 9.95 16.54 -13.59
CA ARG A 64 9.76 17.24 -14.87
C ARG A 64 8.80 16.51 -15.82
N GLN A 65 8.61 15.21 -15.63
CA GLN A 65 7.73 14.37 -16.42
C GLN A 65 6.42 14.09 -15.67
N PHE A 66 5.33 13.98 -16.42
CA PHE A 66 4.04 13.61 -15.88
C PHE A 66 4.04 12.14 -15.41
N SER A 67 3.17 11.79 -14.46
CA SER A 67 3.11 10.42 -13.93
C SER A 67 2.82 9.36 -15.01
N GLY A 68 2.06 9.73 -16.05
CA GLY A 68 1.74 8.85 -17.17
C GLY A 68 2.97 8.46 -17.99
N ASP A 69 3.91 9.39 -18.18
CA ASP A 69 5.13 9.17 -18.96
C ASP A 69 6.14 8.31 -18.17
N LEU A 70 6.16 8.48 -16.85
CA LEU A 70 7.02 7.70 -15.97
C LEU A 70 6.60 6.22 -15.92
N GLY A 71 5.29 5.97 -15.87
CA GLY A 71 4.71 4.64 -15.67
C GLY A 71 5.14 3.98 -14.35
N GLY A 72 4.70 2.74 -14.13
CA GLY A 72 5.08 2.01 -12.92
C GLY A 72 4.50 2.64 -11.65
N ASN A 73 5.29 2.66 -10.57
CA ASN A 73 4.92 3.26 -9.27
C ASN A 73 4.92 4.81 -9.32
N ALA A 74 4.09 5.36 -10.20
CA ALA A 74 3.91 6.77 -10.45
C ALA A 74 2.43 7.05 -10.72
N PHE A 75 1.80 7.82 -9.84
CA PHE A 75 0.38 8.13 -9.86
C PHE A 75 0.18 9.63 -9.95
N HIS A 76 -0.88 10.02 -10.67
CA HIS A 76 -1.20 11.43 -10.87
C HIS A 76 -1.64 12.14 -9.58
N ASN A 77 -2.25 11.42 -8.64
CA ASN A 77 -2.70 12.00 -7.37
C ASN A 77 -2.69 10.97 -6.23
N PHE A 78 -2.76 11.48 -5.00
CA PHE A 78 -2.78 10.69 -3.77
C PHE A 78 -3.94 9.68 -3.73
N LYS A 79 -5.15 10.11 -4.10
CA LYS A 79 -6.36 9.28 -4.04
C LYS A 79 -6.24 8.04 -4.91
N LEU A 80 -5.69 8.20 -6.11
CA LEU A 80 -5.43 7.09 -7.03
C LEU A 80 -4.39 6.13 -6.45
N CYS A 81 -3.26 6.63 -5.96
CA CYS A 81 -2.24 5.80 -5.33
C CYS A 81 -2.82 4.98 -4.17
N MET A 82 -3.60 5.61 -3.29
CA MET A 82 -4.19 4.94 -2.13
C MET A 82 -5.21 3.87 -2.53
N ARG A 83 -6.08 4.18 -3.49
CA ARG A 83 -7.08 3.23 -4.02
C ARG A 83 -6.40 2.02 -4.64
N THR A 84 -5.35 2.24 -5.44
CA THR A 84 -4.65 1.18 -6.16
C THR A 84 -3.79 0.33 -5.21
N CYS A 85 -2.99 0.97 -4.35
CA CYS A 85 -1.91 0.27 -3.66
C CYS A 85 -2.20 -0.11 -2.21
N ARG A 86 -3.14 0.55 -1.54
CA ARG A 86 -3.41 0.22 -0.14
C ARG A 86 -4.46 -0.87 0.03
N GLY A 87 -5.13 -1.24 -1.06
CA GLY A 87 -6.20 -2.23 -1.06
C GLY A 87 -7.38 -1.71 -0.25
N THR A 88 -8.57 -1.77 -0.84
CA THR A 88 -9.79 -1.42 -0.17
C THR A 88 -10.21 -2.53 0.82
N VAL A 89 -9.51 -2.63 1.95
CA VAL A 89 -10.13 -3.23 3.16
C VAL A 89 -11.44 -2.48 3.48
N TYR A 90 -11.54 -1.20 3.09
CA TYR A 90 -12.78 -0.41 3.14
C TYR A 90 -13.87 -0.78 2.10
N ALA A 91 -13.54 -1.35 0.94
CA ALA A 91 -14.57 -1.71 -0.06
C ALA A 91 -15.07 -3.14 0.14
N LEU A 92 -14.22 -4.07 0.57
CA LEU A 92 -14.69 -5.39 1.00
C LEU A 92 -15.58 -5.29 2.24
N LEU A 93 -15.22 -4.47 3.23
CA LEU A 93 -16.10 -4.21 4.37
C LEU A 93 -17.42 -3.53 3.96
N GLN A 94 -17.42 -2.58 3.03
CA GLN A 94 -18.68 -1.99 2.55
C GLN A 94 -19.52 -2.96 1.72
N HIS A 95 -18.92 -3.87 0.94
CA HIS A 95 -19.65 -4.88 0.19
C HIS A 95 -20.23 -5.97 1.10
N VAL A 96 -19.54 -6.34 2.16
CA VAL A 96 -20.04 -7.29 3.17
C VAL A 96 -21.14 -6.62 4.00
N ILE A 97 -20.93 -5.41 4.51
CA ILE A 97 -21.95 -4.71 5.34
C ILE A 97 -23.23 -4.40 4.54
N LYS A 98 -23.14 -4.08 3.25
CA LYS A 98 -24.33 -3.85 2.39
C LYS A 98 -25.07 -5.12 1.95
N ASN A 99 -24.48 -6.31 2.11
CA ASN A 99 -25.10 -7.59 1.73
C ASN A 99 -25.36 -8.50 2.96
N THR A 100 -25.19 -7.98 4.18
CA THR A 100 -25.40 -8.75 5.42
C THR A 100 -26.36 -8.03 6.40
N LEU A 101 -26.88 -6.85 6.02
CA LEU A 101 -27.98 -6.15 6.70
C LEU A 101 -29.17 -6.02 5.74
#